data_AF-A0AAV2C9J0-F1
#
_entry.id   AF-A0AAV2C9J0-F1
#
_cell.length_a   1.000
_cell.length_b   1.000
_cell.length_c   1.000
_cell.angle_alpha   90.00
_cell.angle_beta   90.00
_cell.angle_gamma   90.00
#
_symmetry.space_group_name_H-M   'P 1'
#
loop_
_entity.id
_entity.type
_entity.pdbx_description
1 polymer ?
#
loop_
_entity_poly.entity_id
_entity_poly.type
_entity_poly.pdbx_seq_one_letter_code
_entity_poly.pdbx_strand_id
1 'polypeptide(L)'
;MSSLRSTSSVVALLFVLGLASKGLWACDLNDMLIGTVRSGREFKGQTEWNVTFTNRCKCPIKTIVLSCQGFQSAEPVSPSVLKVNGDQCLLYDGLQLKAGGSLSFSYAWDSPFNLTPKYILPMGC
;
A
#
# COMPACT_ATOMS: atom_id res chain seq x y z
N MET A 1 -37.59 53.11 -0.89
CA MET A 1 -37.04 52.10 -1.82
C MET A 1 -35.53 52.31 -1.95
N SER A 2 -34.74 51.53 -1.21
CA SER A 2 -33.35 51.20 -1.59
C SER A 2 -32.94 49.99 -0.75
N SER A 3 -33.53 48.88 -1.20
CA SER A 3 -33.20 47.48 -0.95
C SER A 3 -31.82 47.25 -0.34
N LEU A 4 -31.86 46.66 0.86
CA LEU A 4 -30.80 45.90 1.52
C LEU A 4 -30.36 44.72 0.62
N ARG A 5 -29.61 44.98 -0.46
CA ARG A 5 -29.16 43.96 -1.43
C ARG A 5 -27.71 44.21 -1.86
N SER A 6 -26.74 43.96 -0.97
CA SER A 6 -25.35 43.77 -1.44
C SER A 6 -24.37 43.17 -0.44
N THR A 7 -24.81 42.64 0.71
CA THR A 7 -23.89 41.99 1.67
C THR A 7 -24.02 40.47 1.64
N SER A 8 -25.22 39.94 1.39
CA SER A 8 -25.50 38.49 1.41
C SER A 8 -24.77 37.71 0.30
N SER A 9 -24.65 38.28 -0.90
CA SER A 9 -23.99 37.63 -2.05
C SER A 9 -22.48 37.45 -1.86
N VAL A 10 -21.80 38.38 -1.20
CA VAL A 10 -20.33 38.37 -1.08
C VAL A 10 -19.87 37.43 0.04
N VAL A 11 -20.63 37.38 1.15
CA VAL A 11 -20.40 36.45 2.27
C VAL A 11 -20.64 35.01 1.85
N ALA A 12 -21.70 34.75 1.05
CA ALA A 12 -21.97 33.44 0.50
C ALA A 12 -20.86 32.94 -0.45
N LEU A 13 -20.28 33.83 -1.27
CA LEU A 13 -19.21 33.46 -2.21
C LEU A 13 -17.91 33.06 -1.48
N LEU A 14 -17.55 33.78 -0.40
CA LEU A 14 -16.38 33.46 0.44
C LEU A 14 -16.57 32.16 1.23
N PHE A 15 -17.80 31.81 1.60
CA PHE A 15 -18.11 30.54 2.27
C PHE A 15 -18.02 29.34 1.30
N VAL A 16 -18.39 29.53 0.03
CA VAL A 16 -18.34 28.47 -1.00
C VAL A 16 -16.91 28.22 -1.53
N LEU A 17 -16.06 29.25 -1.59
CA LEU A 17 -14.66 29.13 -2.02
C LEU A 17 -13.74 28.43 -0.99
N GLY A 18 -14.14 28.35 0.28
CA GLY A 18 -13.38 27.66 1.33
C GLY A 18 -13.60 26.15 1.41
N LEU A 19 -14.56 25.59 0.66
CA LEU A 19 -15.04 24.21 0.84
C LEU A 19 -14.56 23.20 -0.23
N ALA A 20 -13.76 23.61 -1.21
CA ALA A 20 -13.31 22.70 -2.29
C ALA A 20 -11.78 22.58 -2.46
N SER A 21 -10.98 23.07 -1.50
CA SER A 21 -9.55 22.76 -1.48
C SER A 21 -9.30 21.45 -0.75
N LYS A 22 -9.57 20.32 -1.43
CA LYS A 22 -8.94 19.01 -1.21
C LYS A 22 -9.54 18.01 -2.20
N GLY A 23 -8.96 17.93 -3.39
CA GLY A 23 -8.87 16.65 -4.08
C GLY A 23 -8.00 15.73 -3.23
N LEU A 24 -8.54 15.17 -2.13
CA LEU A 24 -7.81 14.27 -1.25
C LEU A 24 -8.01 12.85 -1.77
N TRP A 25 -7.30 12.51 -2.84
CA TRP A 25 -7.20 11.13 -3.30
C TRP A 25 -6.23 10.42 -2.35
N ALA A 26 -6.68 10.20 -1.11
CA ALA A 26 -5.88 9.54 -0.09
C ALA A 26 -5.82 8.05 -0.41
N CYS A 27 -4.61 7.52 -0.64
CA CYS A 27 -4.41 6.07 -0.67
C CYS A 27 -4.52 5.53 0.76
N ASP A 28 -5.25 4.44 0.93
CA ASP A 28 -5.33 3.72 2.20
C ASP A 28 -4.76 2.29 2.09
N LEU A 29 -4.64 1.59 3.22
CA LEU A 29 -4.04 0.25 3.25
C LEU A 29 -4.80 -0.78 2.41
N ASN A 30 -6.11 -0.61 2.19
CA ASN A 30 -6.94 -1.49 1.36
C ASN A 30 -6.70 -1.31 -0.14
N ASP A 31 -6.01 -0.23 -0.54
CA ASP A 31 -5.54 -0.06 -1.90
C ASP A 31 -4.37 -0.98 -2.22
N MET A 32 -3.72 -1.57 -1.21
CA MET A 32 -2.73 -2.62 -1.41
C MET A 32 -3.40 -3.99 -1.46
N LEU A 33 -3.52 -4.57 -2.65
CA LEU A 33 -3.91 -5.97 -2.77
C LEU A 33 -2.71 -6.89 -2.58
N ILE A 34 -2.91 -7.96 -1.82
CA ILE A 34 -1.93 -9.01 -1.63
C ILE A 34 -2.56 -10.32 -2.12
N GLY A 35 -1.98 -10.90 -3.16
CA GLY A 35 -2.35 -12.22 -3.67
C GLY A 35 -1.24 -13.22 -3.39
N THR A 36 -1.57 -14.39 -2.85
CA THR A 36 -0.61 -15.48 -2.64
C THR A 36 -1.08 -16.72 -3.37
N VAL A 37 -0.21 -17.30 -4.19
CA VAL A 37 -0.51 -18.52 -4.96
C VAL A 37 0.63 -19.53 -4.82
N ARG A 38 0.29 -20.82 -4.88
CA ARG A 38 1.29 -21.89 -4.93
C ARG A 38 2.06 -21.81 -6.26
N SER A 39 3.39 -21.83 -6.24
CA SER A 39 4.19 -21.76 -7.47
C SER A 39 4.28 -23.10 -8.21
N GLY A 40 4.09 -24.21 -7.48
CA GLY A 40 4.32 -25.58 -7.96
C GLY A 40 5.76 -26.07 -7.73
N ARG A 41 6.67 -25.20 -7.31
CA ARG A 41 8.02 -25.58 -6.86
C ARG A 41 7.99 -25.96 -5.38
N GLU A 42 8.96 -26.79 -5.00
CA GLU A 42 9.27 -27.09 -3.61
C GLU A 42 10.75 -26.83 -3.35
N PHE A 43 11.07 -26.38 -2.14
CA PHE A 43 12.45 -26.20 -1.67
C PHE A 43 12.62 -26.97 -0.36
N LYS A 44 13.51 -27.97 -0.36
CA LYS A 44 13.76 -28.85 0.80
C LYS A 44 12.48 -29.45 1.41
N GLY A 45 11.52 -29.82 0.56
CA GLY A 45 10.22 -30.40 0.97
C GLY A 45 9.18 -29.38 1.44
N GLN A 46 9.50 -28.08 1.46
CA GLN A 46 8.52 -27.03 1.71
C GLN A 46 7.96 -26.48 0.39
N THR A 47 6.68 -26.16 0.37
CA THR A 47 6.02 -25.57 -0.80
C THR A 47 6.50 -24.14 -1.01
N GLU A 48 6.81 -23.78 -2.26
CA GLU A 48 7.03 -22.38 -2.62
C GLU A 48 5.70 -21.65 -2.90
N TRP A 49 5.60 -20.45 -2.33
CA TRP A 49 4.50 -19.51 -2.48
C TRP A 49 4.96 -18.25 -3.19
N ASN A 50 4.23 -17.83 -4.23
CA ASN A 50 4.43 -16.56 -4.92
C ASN A 50 3.46 -15.53 -4.35
N VAL A 51 4.00 -14.46 -3.75
CA VAL A 51 3.21 -13.33 -3.26
C VAL A 51 3.31 -12.19 -4.26
N THR A 52 2.18 -11.57 -4.57
CA THR A 52 2.09 -10.38 -5.41
C THR A 52 1.40 -9.26 -4.66
N PHE A 53 2.05 -8.10 -4.62
CA PHE A 53 1.57 -6.85 -4.05
C PHE A 53 1.16 -5.94 -5.19
N THR A 54 -0.08 -5.46 -5.19
CA THR A 54 -0.60 -4.59 -6.26
C THR A 54 -1.11 -3.30 -5.67
N ASN A 55 -0.58 -2.18 -6.16
CA ASN A 55 -1.07 -0.84 -5.81
C ASN A 55 -2.31 -0.51 -6.64
N ARG A 56 -3.50 -0.60 -6.03
CA ARG A 56 -4.75 -0.12 -6.63
C ARG A 56 -5.01 1.37 -6.42
N CYS A 57 -4.18 2.05 -5.63
CA CYS A 57 -4.30 3.48 -5.53
C CYS A 57 -3.97 4.11 -6.88
N LYS A 58 -4.63 5.23 -7.18
CA LYS A 58 -4.39 6.01 -8.41
C LYS A 58 -3.05 6.74 -8.38
N CYS A 59 -2.34 6.71 -7.26
CA CYS A 59 -1.12 7.47 -7.03
C CYS A 59 0.02 6.49 -6.70
N PRO A 60 1.27 6.84 -7.05
CA PRO A 60 2.39 6.03 -6.64
C PRO A 60 2.51 5.96 -5.11
N ILE A 61 2.95 4.82 -4.60
CA ILE A 61 3.21 4.61 -3.18
C ILE A 61 4.65 4.17 -2.99
N LYS A 62 5.22 4.39 -1.81
CA LYS A 62 6.57 3.98 -1.43
C LYS A 62 6.55 3.45 0.00
N THR A 63 7.64 2.84 0.46
CA THR A 63 7.83 2.42 1.86
C THR A 63 6.68 1.54 2.33
N ILE A 64 6.55 0.37 1.69
CA ILE A 64 5.52 -0.61 2.03
C ILE A 64 6.02 -1.43 3.21
N VAL A 65 5.35 -1.30 4.36
CA VAL A 65 5.62 -2.06 5.58
C VAL A 65 4.48 -3.03 5.82
N LEU A 66 4.84 -4.30 6.04
CA LEU A 66 3.91 -5.39 6.29
C LEU A 66 3.98 -5.82 7.76
N SER A 67 2.87 -6.32 8.30
CA SER A 67 2.91 -7.19 9.48
C SER A 67 3.43 -8.56 9.06
N CYS A 68 4.47 -9.05 9.73
CA CYS A 68 5.13 -10.31 9.39
C CYS A 68 5.67 -11.06 10.62
N GLN A 69 5.03 -10.90 11.78
CA GLN A 69 5.41 -11.57 13.01
C GLN A 69 5.50 -13.09 12.82
N GLY A 70 6.69 -13.64 13.08
CA GLY A 70 6.95 -15.07 12.94
C GLY A 70 7.20 -15.53 11.51
N PHE A 71 7.27 -14.63 10.51
CA PHE A 71 7.58 -15.00 9.13
C PHE A 71 8.93 -15.72 9.05
N GLN A 72 8.94 -16.83 8.32
CA GLN A 72 10.11 -17.67 8.06
C GLN A 72 10.08 -18.16 6.63
N SER A 73 11.23 -18.60 6.13
CA SER A 73 11.28 -19.35 4.88
C SER A 73 12.44 -20.33 4.88
N ALA A 74 12.21 -21.55 4.39
CA ALA A 74 13.30 -22.50 4.18
C ALA A 74 14.26 -22.06 3.07
N GLU A 75 13.74 -21.39 2.03
CA GLU A 75 14.55 -20.77 0.99
C GLU A 75 14.84 -19.32 1.39
N PRO A 76 16.12 -18.91 1.54
CA PRO A 76 16.43 -17.56 1.99
C PRO A 76 15.86 -16.50 1.04
N VAL A 77 15.00 -15.62 1.57
CA VAL A 77 14.55 -14.41 0.86
C VAL A 77 15.59 -13.32 1.04
N SER A 78 16.01 -12.68 -0.05
CA SER A 78 16.98 -11.58 0.03
C SER A 78 16.45 -10.46 0.94
N PRO A 79 17.29 -9.91 1.86
CA PRO A 79 16.90 -8.76 2.67
C PRO A 79 16.51 -7.52 1.84
N SER A 80 17.02 -7.39 0.61
CA SER A 80 16.62 -6.31 -0.30
C SER A 80 15.21 -6.46 -0.87
N VAL A 81 14.61 -7.66 -0.74
CA VAL A 81 13.24 -7.97 -1.18
C VAL A 81 12.29 -7.91 0.01
N LEU A 82 12.65 -8.54 1.13
CA LEU A 82 11.86 -8.52 2.35
C LEU A 82 12.77 -8.43 3.57
N LYS A 83 12.87 -7.23 4.15
CA LYS A 83 13.68 -6.99 5.34
C LYS A 83 12.84 -7.14 6.61
N VAL A 84 13.05 -8.23 7.36
CA VAL A 84 12.37 -8.52 8.62
C VAL A 84 13.00 -7.70 9.76
N ASN A 85 12.19 -6.92 10.48
CA ASN A 85 12.54 -6.11 11.65
C ASN A 85 11.54 -6.38 12.78
N GLY A 86 11.76 -7.46 13.54
CA GLY A 86 10.81 -7.93 14.56
C GLY A 86 9.49 -8.37 13.90
N ASP A 87 8.38 -7.72 14.27
CA ASP A 87 7.05 -8.05 13.76
C ASP A 87 6.70 -7.35 12.43
N GLN A 88 7.62 -6.56 11.88
CA GLN A 88 7.40 -5.75 10.69
C GLN A 88 8.40 -6.06 9.59
N CYS A 89 7.95 -6.02 8.34
CA CYS A 89 8.80 -6.27 7.18
C CYS A 89 8.75 -5.09 6.22
N LEU A 90 9.92 -4.61 5.79
CA LEU A 90 10.03 -3.62 4.72
C LEU A 90 10.15 -4.36 3.38
N LEU A 91 9.28 -4.02 2.44
CA LEU A 91 9.26 -4.62 1.11
C LEU A 91 10.15 -3.83 0.13
N TYR A 92 10.97 -4.53 -0.65
CA TYR A 92 11.84 -4.00 -1.70
C TYR A 92 12.68 -2.78 -1.30
N ASP A 93 13.24 -2.75 -0.08
CA ASP A 93 13.95 -1.59 0.48
C ASP A 93 13.17 -0.27 0.37
N GLY A 94 11.83 -0.37 0.43
CA GLY A 94 10.95 0.77 0.28
C GLY A 94 10.93 1.33 -1.13
N LEU A 95 11.07 0.49 -2.17
CA LEU A 95 10.92 0.89 -3.57
C LEU A 95 9.57 1.57 -3.83
N GLN A 96 9.55 2.52 -4.76
CA GLN A 96 8.31 3.14 -5.23
C GLN A 96 7.55 2.18 -6.14
N LEU A 97 6.28 1.97 -5.84
CA LEU A 97 5.32 1.23 -6.64
C LEU A 97 4.37 2.21 -7.34
N LYS A 98 4.39 2.21 -8.67
CA LYS A 98 3.52 3.07 -9.50
C LYS A 98 2.04 2.73 -9.29
N ALA A 99 1.15 3.66 -9.62
CA ALA A 99 -0.29 3.40 -9.67
C ALA A 99 -0.59 2.21 -10.61
N GLY A 100 -1.40 1.25 -10.16
CA GLY A 100 -1.69 0.01 -10.88
C GLY A 100 -0.50 -0.96 -11.01
N GLY A 101 0.66 -0.63 -10.45
CA GLY A 101 1.84 -1.47 -10.51
C GLY A 101 1.81 -2.63 -9.52
N SER A 102 2.63 -3.65 -9.80
CA SER A 102 2.79 -4.81 -8.92
C SER A 102 4.26 -5.16 -8.66
N LEU A 103 4.51 -5.79 -7.52
CA LEU A 103 5.79 -6.37 -7.12
C LEU A 103 5.54 -7.79 -6.59
N SER A 104 6.45 -8.73 -6.84
CA SER A 104 6.25 -10.12 -6.43
C SER A 104 7.54 -10.78 -5.97
N PHE A 105 7.46 -11.52 -4.86
CA PHE A 105 8.54 -12.37 -4.39
C PHE A 105 8.03 -13.74 -3.99
N SER A 106 8.95 -14.69 -3.85
CA SER A 106 8.64 -16.06 -3.48
C SER A 106 9.27 -16.43 -2.14
N TYR A 107 8.61 -17.30 -1.39
CA TYR A 107 9.15 -17.91 -0.17
C TYR A 107 8.71 -19.38 -0.08
N ALA A 108 9.56 -20.23 0.50
CA ALA A 108 9.24 -21.63 0.79
C ALA A 108 8.78 -21.80 2.24
N TRP A 109 7.59 -22.37 2.45
CA TRP A 109 7.02 -22.74 3.75
C TRP A 109 5.90 -23.77 3.62
N ASP A 110 5.52 -24.42 4.71
CA ASP A 110 4.51 -25.48 4.77
C ASP A 110 3.10 -24.98 4.40
N SER A 111 2.81 -23.72 4.70
CA SER A 111 1.50 -23.11 4.45
C SER A 111 1.66 -21.64 4.04
N PRO A 112 0.66 -21.04 3.36
CA PRO A 112 0.76 -19.64 2.97
C PRO A 112 0.70 -18.77 4.22
N PHE A 113 1.72 -17.95 4.40
CA PHE A 113 1.83 -16.98 5.48
C PHE A 113 0.97 -15.74 5.22
N ASN A 114 0.27 -15.27 6.26
CA ASN A 114 -0.62 -14.11 6.17
C ASN A 114 0.14 -12.79 6.32
N LEU A 115 0.60 -12.22 5.21
CA LEU A 115 1.16 -10.87 5.16
C LEU A 115 0.04 -9.84 5.05
N THR A 116 0.05 -8.83 5.92
CA THR A 116 -0.94 -7.73 5.88
C THR A 116 -0.27 -6.37 5.79
N PRO A 117 -0.82 -5.41 5.02
CA PRO A 117 -0.29 -4.05 4.99
C PRO A 117 -0.40 -3.40 6.37
N LYS A 118 0.69 -2.81 6.87
CA LYS A 118 0.73 -2.06 8.13
C LYS A 118 0.92 -0.57 7.90
N TYR A 119 1.72 -0.21 6.90
CA TYR A 119 1.97 1.18 6.52
C TYR A 119 2.36 1.28 5.04
N ILE A 120 1.91 2.35 4.39
CA ILE A 120 2.31 2.76 3.04
C ILE A 120 2.53 4.28 3.06
N LEU A 121 3.47 4.77 2.25
CA LEU A 121 3.71 6.21 2.05
C LEU A 121 3.24 6.63 0.65
N PRO A 122 2.10 7.32 0.51
CA PRO A 122 1.69 7.88 -0.78
C PRO A 122 2.68 8.95 -1.25
N MET A 123 3.10 8.85 -2.52
CA MET A 123 3.84 9.91 -3.20
C MET A 123 2.82 10.63 -4.07
N GLY A 124 2.55 11.89 -3.74
CA GLY A 124 1.40 12.66 -4.22
C GLY A 124 0.89 12.35 -5.63
N CYS A 125 -0.43 12.37 -5.76
CA CYS A 125 -1.13 12.52 -7.02
C CYS A 125 -1.00 14.00 -7.47
#